data_AF-A0A0P9DIZ0-F1
#
_entry.id   AF-A0A0P9DIZ0-F1
#
_cell.length_a   1.000
_cell.length_b   1.000
_cell.length_c   1.000
_cell.angle_alpha   90.00
_cell.angle_beta   90.00
_cell.angle_gamma   90.00
#
_symmetry.space_group_name_H-M   'P 1'
#
loop_
_entity.id
_entity.type
_entity.pdbx_description
1 polymer ?
#
loop_
_entity_poly.entity_id
_entity_poly.type
_entity_poly.pdbx_seq_one_letter_code
_entity_poly.pdbx_strand_id
1 'polypeptide(L)'
;MVSLYPLVKNECIKMIKKKRLLVVLLILAAIIPMFTYAQMKVAENNRKQFGTTDWRVEQRQKIVDYTRSLSSGRVPGEWKQWGRVEGKLARYYLGKDVNPGEPDGVTFTREFVKNAVNLFIPLMVMV
;
A
#
# COMPACT_ATOMS: atom_id res chain seq x y z
N MET A 1 -3.04 46.39 7.01
CA MET A 1 -2.80 45.20 6.18
C MET A 1 -3.29 43.99 6.95
N VAL A 2 -4.35 43.33 6.50
CA VAL A 2 -4.85 42.13 7.18
C VAL A 2 -3.91 40.98 6.84
N SER A 3 -3.20 40.47 7.84
CA SER A 3 -2.32 39.32 7.70
C SER A 3 -3.12 38.10 7.19
N LEU A 4 -2.61 37.38 6.19
CA LEU A 4 -3.26 36.15 5.69
C LEU A 4 -3.34 35.05 6.75
N TYR A 5 -2.37 35.04 7.66
CA TYR A 5 -2.23 34.01 8.70
C TYR A 5 -3.46 33.87 9.62
N PRO A 6 -4.02 34.94 10.21
CA PRO A 6 -5.24 34.86 11.01
C PRO A 6 -6.46 34.43 10.19
N LEU A 7 -6.57 34.75 8.90
CA LEU A 7 -7.68 34.29 8.05
C LEU A 7 -7.61 32.77 7.83
N VAL A 8 -6.44 32.26 7.45
CA VAL A 8 -6.21 30.83 7.24
C VAL A 8 -6.48 30.05 8.53
N LYS A 9 -5.97 30.54 9.67
CA LYS A 9 -6.23 29.95 10.98
C LYS A 9 -7.73 29.87 11.28
N ASN A 10 -8.48 30.94 11.00
CA ASN A 10 -9.89 30.99 11.32
C ASN A 10 -10.70 29.99 10.46
N GLU A 11 -10.41 29.91 9.16
CA GLU A 11 -11.05 28.95 8.27
C GLU A 11 -10.67 27.49 8.60
N CYS A 12 -9.42 27.22 8.97
CA CYS A 12 -9.01 25.90 9.47
C CYS A 12 -9.78 25.50 10.75
N ILE A 13 -9.91 26.41 11.72
CA ILE A 13 -10.66 26.15 12.97
C ILE A 13 -12.15 25.93 12.66
N LYS A 14 -12.71 26.72 11.73
CA LYS A 14 -14.11 26.59 11.29
C LYS A 14 -14.35 25.25 10.61
N MET A 15 -13.39 24.76 9.83
CA MET A 15 -13.45 23.45 9.18
C MET A 15 -13.39 22.30 10.20
N ILE A 16 -12.48 22.37 11.17
CA ILE A 16 -12.32 21.33 12.22
C ILE A 16 -13.59 21.20 13.08
N LYS A 17 -14.27 22.32 13.37
CA LYS A 17 -15.51 22.32 14.16
C LYS A 17 -16.75 21.78 13.43
N LYS A 18 -16.68 21.48 12.12
CA LYS A 18 -17.82 20.91 11.39
C LYS A 18 -18.00 19.43 11.74
N LYS A 19 -19.24 19.03 12.09
CA LYS A 19 -19.60 17.64 12.40
C LYS A 19 -19.20 16.64 11.31
N ARG A 20 -19.25 17.04 10.03
CA ARG A 20 -18.83 16.20 8.90
C ARG A 20 -17.36 15.75 8.99
N LEU A 21 -16.46 16.59 9.50
CA LEU A 21 -15.05 16.25 9.66
C LEU A 21 -14.85 15.19 10.77
N LEU A 22 -15.66 15.26 11.82
CA LEU A 22 -15.69 14.27 12.90
C LEU A 22 -16.16 12.89 12.41
N VAL A 23 -17.19 12.85 11.55
CA VAL A 23 -17.68 11.60 10.92
C VAL A 23 -16.58 10.96 10.07
N VAL A 24 -15.88 11.75 9.25
CA VAL A 24 -14.79 11.25 8.41
C VAL A 24 -13.62 10.75 9.25
N LEU A 25 -13.27 11.45 10.34
CA LEU A 25 -12.24 10.99 11.29
C LEU A 25 -12.62 9.68 11.98
N LEU A 26 -13.88 9.49 12.35
CA LEU A 26 -14.35 8.23 12.95
C LEU A 26 -14.26 7.05 11.96
N ILE A 27 -14.61 7.28 10.69
CA ILE A 27 -14.46 6.27 9.64
C ILE A 27 -12.98 5.92 9.45
N LEU A 28 -12.10 6.92 9.39
CA LEU A 28 -10.65 6.71 9.34
C LEU A 28 -10.14 5.91 10.54
N ALA A 29 -10.58 6.27 11.74
CA ALA A 29 -10.22 5.58 12.98
C ALA A 29 -10.68 4.12 13.00
N ALA A 30 -11.77 3.76 12.29
CA ALA A 30 -12.21 2.38 12.13
C ALA A 30 -11.43 1.62 11.03
N ILE A 31 -11.06 2.29 9.94
CA ILE A 31 -10.35 1.69 8.80
C ILE A 31 -8.88 1.38 9.15
N ILE A 32 -8.20 2.25 9.88
CA ILE A 32 -6.76 2.07 10.21
C ILE A 32 -6.51 0.74 10.96
N PRO A 33 -7.24 0.40 12.05
CA PRO A 33 -7.08 -0.87 12.74
C PRO A 33 -7.39 -2.08 11.84
N MET A 34 -8.43 -1.99 11.03
CA MET A 34 -8.80 -3.05 10.07
C MET A 34 -7.66 -3.32 9.09
N PHE A 35 -7.05 -2.26 8.55
CA PHE A 35 -5.93 -2.38 7.64
C PHE A 35 -4.69 -2.98 8.31
N THR A 36 -4.33 -2.52 9.51
CA THR A 36 -3.22 -3.09 10.28
C THR A 36 -3.44 -4.57 10.61
N TYR A 37 -4.69 -4.95 10.92
CA TYR A 37 -5.05 -6.34 11.18
C TYR A 37 -4.90 -7.20 9.92
N ALA A 38 -5.34 -6.70 8.76
CA ALA A 38 -5.18 -7.39 7.48
C ALA A 38 -3.69 -7.60 7.15
N GLN A 39 -2.85 -6.58 7.33
CA GLN A 39 -1.39 -6.70 7.13
C GLN A 39 -0.78 -7.76 8.04
N MET A 40 -1.15 -7.76 9.33
CA MET A 40 -0.70 -8.78 10.28
C MET A 40 -1.13 -10.18 9.85
N LYS A 41 -2.37 -10.35 9.36
CA LYS A 41 -2.88 -11.64 8.92
C LYS A 41 -2.17 -12.17 7.68
N VAL A 42 -1.86 -11.30 6.72
CA VAL A 42 -1.07 -11.63 5.54
C VAL A 42 0.34 -12.08 5.93
N ALA A 43 0.99 -11.34 6.83
CA ALA A 43 2.30 -11.72 7.33
C ALA A 43 2.28 -13.09 8.05
N GLU A 44 1.25 -13.37 8.85
CA GLU A 44 1.05 -14.66 9.51
C GLU A 44 0.89 -15.81 8.49
N ASN A 45 0.08 -15.61 7.46
CA ASN A 45 -0.12 -16.60 6.40
C ASN A 45 1.18 -16.87 5.61
N ASN A 46 1.94 -15.83 5.28
CA ASN A 46 3.22 -15.99 4.58
C ASN A 46 4.22 -16.78 5.45
N ARG A 47 4.29 -16.49 6.76
CA ARG A 47 5.11 -17.28 7.70
C ARG A 47 4.70 -18.76 7.72
N LYS A 48 3.40 -19.06 7.68
CA LYS A 48 2.90 -20.45 7.62
C LYS A 48 3.27 -21.16 6.32
N GLN A 49 3.25 -20.46 5.18
CA GLN A 49 3.56 -21.05 3.88
C GLN A 49 5.06 -21.33 3.69
N PHE A 50 5.93 -20.41 4.12
CA PHE A 50 7.38 -20.56 3.92
C PHE A 50 8.11 -21.18 5.11
N GLY A 51 7.48 -21.27 6.28
CA GLY A 51 8.08 -21.85 7.50
C GLY A 51 9.28 -21.07 8.05
N THR A 52 9.62 -19.93 7.43
CA THR A 52 10.73 -19.06 7.78
C THR A 52 10.28 -17.60 7.77
N THR A 53 10.96 -16.77 8.56
CA THR A 53 10.80 -15.32 8.54
C THR A 53 11.68 -14.65 7.48
N ASP A 54 12.54 -15.41 6.79
CA ASP A 54 13.44 -14.87 5.77
C ASP A 54 12.70 -14.59 4.45
N TRP A 55 12.42 -13.31 4.23
CA TRP A 55 11.79 -12.79 3.00
C TRP A 55 12.59 -13.13 1.73
N ARG A 56 13.90 -13.39 1.85
CA ARG A 56 14.74 -13.75 0.70
C ARG A 56 14.34 -15.09 0.10
N VAL A 57 13.82 -16.02 0.90
CA VAL A 57 13.34 -17.33 0.43
C VAL A 57 12.11 -17.15 -0.47
N GLU A 58 11.15 -16.32 -0.07
CA GLU A 58 9.98 -15.97 -0.88
C GLU A 58 10.41 -15.32 -2.20
N GLN A 59 11.34 -14.36 -2.17
CA GLN A 59 11.80 -13.68 -3.39
C GLN A 59 12.56 -14.61 -4.34
N ARG A 60 13.37 -15.53 -3.80
CA ARG A 60 14.02 -16.57 -4.61
C ARG A 60 13.00 -17.48 -5.28
N GLN A 61 11.95 -17.89 -4.55
CA GLN A 61 10.88 -18.70 -5.11
C GLN A 61 10.15 -17.96 -6.25
N LYS A 62 9.81 -16.68 -6.05
CA LYS A 62 9.22 -15.83 -7.10
C LYS A 62 10.08 -15.78 -8.36
N ILE A 63 11.39 -15.64 -8.22
CA ILE A 63 12.31 -15.64 -9.37
C ILE A 63 12.27 -16.97 -10.12
N VAL A 64 12.26 -18.09 -9.40
CA VAL A 64 12.16 -19.42 -10.02
C VAL A 64 10.83 -19.57 -10.77
N ASP A 65 9.72 -19.14 -10.16
CA ASP A 65 8.39 -19.23 -10.76
C ASP A 65 8.27 -18.37 -12.03
N TYR A 66 8.76 -17.12 -12.00
CA TYR A 66 8.80 -16.26 -13.18
C TYR A 66 9.72 -16.84 -14.26
N THR A 67 10.89 -17.37 -13.89
CA THR A 67 11.82 -17.99 -14.85
C THR A 67 11.18 -19.20 -15.54
N ARG A 68 10.48 -20.05 -14.77
CA ARG A 68 9.75 -21.22 -15.27
C ARG A 68 8.56 -20.84 -16.15
N SER A 69 7.84 -19.78 -15.79
CA SER A 69 6.73 -19.26 -16.59
C SER A 69 7.23 -18.68 -17.92
N LEU A 70 8.36 -17.97 -17.91
CA LEU A 70 8.95 -17.38 -19.11
C LEU A 70 9.55 -18.42 -20.07
N SER A 71 10.10 -19.52 -19.55
CA SER A 71 10.59 -20.63 -20.37
C SER A 71 9.46 -21.48 -20.96
N SER A 72 8.24 -21.39 -20.41
CA SER A 72 7.07 -22.05 -20.95
C SER A 72 6.62 -21.41 -22.28
N GLY A 73 6.50 -22.24 -23.32
CA GLY A 73 5.95 -21.83 -24.62
C GLY A 73 4.47 -21.44 -24.59
N ARG A 74 3.75 -21.74 -23.50
CA ARG A 74 2.29 -21.60 -23.39
C ARG A 74 1.82 -20.22 -22.89
N VAL A 75 2.75 -19.34 -22.53
CA VAL A 75 2.42 -18.00 -22.00
C VAL A 75 2.37 -16.98 -23.15
N PRO A 76 1.27 -16.19 -23.30
CA PRO A 76 1.17 -15.17 -24.34
C PRO A 76 2.28 -14.10 -24.23
N GLY A 77 2.61 -13.45 -25.35
CA GLY A 77 3.74 -12.52 -25.43
C GLY A 77 3.68 -11.35 -24.42
N GLU A 78 2.50 -10.78 -24.20
CA GLU A 78 2.29 -9.67 -23.24
C GLU A 78 2.58 -10.10 -21.79
N TRP A 79 2.10 -11.29 -21.39
CA TRP A 79 2.37 -11.87 -20.08
C TRP A 79 3.85 -12.20 -19.88
N LYS A 80 4.57 -12.56 -20.96
CA LYS A 80 6.03 -12.74 -20.92
C LYS A 80 6.77 -11.43 -20.71
N GLN A 81 6.29 -10.31 -21.26
CA GLN A 81 6.90 -8.99 -20.99
C GLN A 81 6.73 -8.61 -19.53
N TRP A 82 5.52 -8.75 -18.99
CA TRP A 82 5.23 -8.47 -17.59
C TRP A 82 6.05 -9.35 -16.64
N GLY A 83 6.06 -10.67 -16.85
CA GLY A 83 6.86 -11.60 -16.04
C GLY A 83 8.38 -11.33 -16.12
N ARG A 84 8.88 -10.80 -17.24
CA ARG A 84 10.29 -10.39 -17.37
C ARG A 84 10.61 -9.16 -16.52
N VAL A 85 9.71 -8.18 -16.46
CA VAL A 85 9.88 -7.00 -15.61
C VAL A 85 9.82 -7.41 -14.14
N GLU A 86 8.82 -8.19 -13.76
CA GLU A 86 8.61 -8.62 -12.38
C GLU A 86 9.77 -9.49 -11.87
N GLY A 87 10.25 -10.43 -12.69
CA GLY A 87 11.44 -11.22 -12.37
C GLY A 87 12.74 -10.42 -12.32
N LYS A 88 12.84 -9.26 -12.99
CA LYS A 88 13.96 -8.31 -12.80
C LYS A 88 13.82 -7.54 -11.50
N LEU A 89 12.60 -7.11 -11.17
CA LEU A 89 12.30 -6.40 -9.93
C LEU A 89 12.62 -7.26 -8.70
N ALA A 90 12.18 -8.52 -8.69
CA ALA A 90 12.49 -9.47 -7.62
C ALA A 90 14.02 -9.70 -7.44
N ARG A 91 14.76 -9.78 -8.55
CA ARG A 91 16.23 -9.85 -8.52
C ARG A 91 16.87 -8.56 -8.00
N TYR A 92 16.31 -7.40 -8.35
CA TYR A 92 16.77 -6.12 -7.85
C TYR A 92 16.62 -6.02 -6.33
N TYR A 93 15.46 -6.41 -5.78
CA TYR A 93 15.23 -6.43 -4.33
C TYR A 93 16.21 -7.34 -3.60
N LEU A 94 16.46 -8.56 -4.11
CA LEU A 94 17.48 -9.45 -3.56
C LEU A 94 18.90 -8.88 -3.66
N GLY A 95 19.26 -8.28 -4.80
CA GLY A 95 20.60 -7.74 -5.03
C GLY A 95 20.89 -6.46 -4.25
N LYS A 96 19.85 -5.70 -3.88
CA LYS A 96 19.94 -4.50 -3.03
C LYS A 96 19.67 -4.77 -1.55
N ASP A 97 19.37 -6.02 -1.20
CA ASP A 97 18.99 -6.43 0.14
C ASP A 97 17.82 -5.62 0.74
N VAL A 98 16.87 -5.23 -0.11
CA VAL A 98 15.69 -4.45 0.27
C VAL A 98 14.49 -5.39 0.33
N ASN A 99 13.84 -5.47 1.50
CA ASN A 99 12.64 -6.27 1.69
C ASN A 99 11.41 -5.56 1.10
N PRO A 100 10.81 -6.06 0.02
CA PRO A 100 9.63 -5.43 -0.59
C PRO A 100 8.34 -5.63 0.21
N GLY A 101 8.32 -6.58 1.16
CA GLY A 101 7.18 -6.87 2.03
C GLY A 101 7.28 -6.21 3.39
N GLU A 102 8.32 -5.42 3.65
CA GLU A 102 8.44 -4.68 4.90
C GLU A 102 7.45 -3.51 4.89
N PRO A 103 6.62 -3.35 5.94
CA PRO A 103 5.73 -2.20 6.04
C PRO A 103 6.54 -0.93 6.27
N ASP A 104 6.86 -0.23 5.18
CA ASP A 104 7.45 1.10 5.21
C ASP A 104 6.35 2.16 5.39
N GLY A 105 6.60 3.17 6.22
CA GLY A 105 5.71 4.31 6.43
C GLY A 105 5.39 5.04 5.12
N VAL A 106 6.35 5.09 4.19
CA VAL A 106 6.14 5.67 2.85
C VAL A 106 5.16 4.85 2.02
N THR A 107 5.29 3.51 2.02
CA THR A 107 4.38 2.60 1.32
C THR A 107 2.98 2.65 1.92
N PHE A 108 2.88 2.68 3.25
CA PHE A 108 1.61 2.87 3.97
C PHE A 108 0.93 4.18 3.58
N THR A 109 1.64 5.32 3.64
CA THR A 109 1.05 6.62 3.28
C THR A 109 0.60 6.64 1.82
N ARG A 110 1.38 6.05 0.91
CA ARG A 110 1.02 5.96 -0.51
C ARG A 110 -0.27 5.15 -0.73
N GLU A 111 -0.38 3.97 -0.13
CA GLU A 111 -1.57 3.13 -0.24
C GLU A 111 -2.78 3.76 0.47
N PHE A 112 -2.56 4.33 1.64
CA PHE A 112 -3.58 5.05 2.38
C PHE A 112 -4.14 6.21 1.57
N VAL A 113 -3.29 7.09 1.01
CA VAL A 113 -3.74 8.22 0.18
C VAL A 113 -4.48 7.73 -1.06
N LYS A 114 -3.96 6.69 -1.74
CA LYS A 114 -4.61 6.11 -2.93
C LYS A 114 -6.04 5.65 -2.65
N ASN A 115 -6.25 4.97 -1.52
CA ASN A 115 -7.58 4.49 -1.13
C ASN A 115 -8.44 5.58 -0.49
N ALA A 116 -7.83 6.48 0.27
CA ALA A 116 -8.50 7.58 0.96
C ALA A 116 -9.09 8.56 -0.04
N VAL A 117 -8.38 8.96 -1.09
CA VAL A 117 -8.87 9.93 -2.09
C VAL A 117 -10.17 9.44 -2.77
N ASN A 118 -10.24 8.15 -3.10
CA ASN A 118 -11.44 7.55 -3.68
C ASN A 118 -12.64 7.57 -2.73
N LEU A 119 -12.42 7.51 -1.42
CA LEU A 119 -13.48 7.51 -0.42
C LEU A 119 -13.83 8.94 0.06
N PHE A 120 -12.84 9.82 0.14
CA PHE A 120 -12.94 11.17 0.72
C PHE A 120 -13.74 12.13 -0.15
N ILE A 121 -13.53 12.10 -1.46
CA ILE A 121 -14.21 13.02 -2.38
C ILE A 121 -15.73 12.75 -2.36
N PRO A 122 -16.22 11.50 -2.50
CA PRO A 122 -17.64 11.22 -2.36
C PRO A 122 -18.19 11.56 -0.98
N LEU A 123 -17.47 11.26 0.10
CA LEU A 123 -17.96 11.55 1.45
C LEU A 123 -18.08 13.06 1.72
N MET A 124 -17.16 13.89 1.23
CA MET A 124 -17.24 15.35 1.40
C MET A 124 -18.36 16.00 0.57
N VAL A 125 -18.79 15.35 -0.52
CA VAL A 125 -19.86 15.84 -1.39
C VAL A 125 -21.23 15.33 -0.94
N MET A 126 -21.31 14.10 -0.44
CA MET A 126 -22.55 13.46 -0.02
C MET A 126 -23.00 13.82 1.41
N VAL A 127 -22.07 14.19 2.30
CA VAL A 127 -22.32 14.57 3.72
C VAL A 127 -22.21 16.07 3.95
#